data_AF-A0A2A5ABE7-F1
#
_entry.id   AF-A0A2A5ABE7-F1
#
_cell.length_a   1.000
_cell.length_b   1.000
_cell.length_c   1.000
_cell.angle_alpha   90.00
_cell.angle_beta   90.00
_cell.angle_gamma   90.00
#
_symmetry.space_group_name_H-M   'P 1'
#
loop_
_entity.id
_entity.type
_entity.pdbx_description
1 polymer ?
#
loop_
_entity_poly.entity_id
_entity_poly.type
_entity_poly.pdbx_seq_one_letter_code
_entity_poly.pdbx_strand_id
1 'polypeptide(L)'
;MSIELLQTMEWSRLCWDQSFEKLMELDSILPKVGETYSVKFENNEDFVQEGHARILWQPPHSELNGWSDKRPTEILKSYVIEGKLKNSSESGLAFDLEVLNRIKLVDYFNRIDEEKRSPLSYVGQSDGTSKIQWQDARRILKAKVGDYIYLSGSDNETRLEVILSYRGDSICLHYSATLPVPSFYETKITKYYLDNNELQLFRRLVSDATHIDDESDDMLMEKQIYGAEYW
;
A
#
# COMPACT_ATOMS: atom_id res chain seq x y z
N MET A 1 0.24 10.69 -14.61
CA MET A 1 1.56 10.13 -14.25
C MET A 1 1.38 9.33 -12.97
N SER A 2 1.60 8.01 -13.01
CA SER A 2 1.59 7.17 -11.80
C SER A 2 2.68 7.61 -10.83
N ILE A 3 2.45 7.39 -9.55
CA ILE A 3 3.37 7.73 -8.47
C ILE A 3 3.93 6.44 -7.88
N GLU A 4 5.25 6.30 -7.90
CA GLU A 4 5.96 5.23 -7.19
C GLU A 4 6.02 5.54 -5.69
N LEU A 5 5.81 4.51 -4.89
CA LEU A 5 5.86 4.55 -3.42
C LEU A 5 6.88 3.56 -2.91
N LEU A 6 7.62 3.98 -1.88
CA LEU A 6 8.36 3.06 -1.02
C LEU A 6 7.36 2.42 -0.06
N GLN A 7 7.35 1.09 0.00
CA GLN A 7 6.36 0.30 0.72
C GLN A 7 6.73 0.08 2.18
N THR A 8 8.03 -0.10 2.46
CA THR A 8 8.52 -0.43 3.80
C THR A 8 9.24 0.75 4.42
N MET A 9 9.06 0.97 5.73
CA MET A 9 9.90 1.90 6.47
C MET A 9 9.77 1.74 7.98
N GLU A 10 10.87 1.44 8.65
CA GLU A 10 10.95 1.43 10.11
C GLU A 10 11.16 2.86 10.64
N TRP A 11 10.22 3.37 11.44
CA TRP A 11 10.37 4.66 12.14
C TRP A 11 11.03 4.47 13.50
N SER A 12 12.24 5.01 13.68
CA SER A 12 13.02 4.88 14.92
C SER A 12 12.36 5.41 16.20
N ARG A 13 11.32 6.25 16.10
CA ARG A 13 10.75 6.97 17.26
C ARG A 13 9.22 7.04 17.34
N LEU A 14 8.50 6.64 16.28
CA LEU A 14 7.04 6.80 16.18
C LEU A 14 6.26 5.46 16.18
N CYS A 15 6.89 4.32 15.85
CA CYS A 15 6.11 3.16 15.40
C CYS A 15 6.00 1.96 16.34
N TRP A 16 6.63 1.93 17.52
CA TRP A 16 6.51 0.71 18.36
C TRP A 16 6.17 0.96 19.83
N ASP A 17 6.68 2.02 20.46
CA ASP A 17 6.43 2.21 21.90
C ASP A 17 4.96 2.57 22.20
N GLN A 18 4.32 3.35 21.33
CA GLN A 18 2.90 3.74 21.47
C GLN A 18 1.95 2.82 20.71
N SER A 19 2.45 2.08 19.72
CA SER A 19 1.65 1.30 18.78
C SER A 19 0.89 0.14 19.40
N PHE A 20 1.14 -0.23 20.65
CA PHE A 20 0.42 -1.27 21.38
C PHE A 20 -0.65 -0.72 22.33
N GLU A 21 -0.87 0.60 22.34
CA GLU A 21 -2.02 1.18 23.03
C GLU A 21 -3.32 0.68 22.39
N LYS A 22 -4.32 0.39 23.23
CA LYS A 22 -5.60 -0.15 22.75
C LYS A 22 -6.24 0.76 21.71
N LEU A 23 -6.21 2.07 21.93
CA LEU A 23 -6.83 3.08 21.07
C LEU A 23 -5.90 4.28 21.02
N MET A 24 -5.59 4.77 19.81
CA MET A 24 -4.71 5.91 19.60
C MET A 24 -5.37 6.97 18.71
N GLU A 25 -4.98 8.23 18.94
CA GLU A 25 -5.27 9.31 18.02
C GLU A 25 -4.25 9.31 16.87
N LEU A 26 -4.73 9.26 15.64
CA LEU A 26 -3.90 9.14 14.45
C LEU A 26 -2.87 10.29 14.35
N ASP A 27 -3.29 11.52 14.69
CA ASP A 27 -2.42 12.70 14.68
C ASP A 27 -1.28 12.62 15.72
N SER A 28 -1.35 11.75 16.74
CA SER A 28 -0.27 11.62 17.72
C SER A 28 0.90 10.76 17.22
N ILE A 29 0.63 9.82 16.31
CA ILE A 29 1.64 8.90 15.77
C ILE A 29 2.06 9.23 14.33
N LEU A 30 1.26 10.01 13.61
CA LEU A 30 1.62 10.44 12.26
C LEU A 30 2.86 11.34 12.27
N PRO A 31 3.79 11.15 11.31
CA PRO A 31 4.92 12.07 11.12
C PRO A 31 4.45 13.51 10.96
N LYS A 32 5.16 14.44 11.61
CA LYS A 32 4.83 15.87 11.60
C LYS A 32 5.58 16.57 10.48
N VAL A 33 4.87 17.41 9.73
CA VAL A 33 5.46 18.24 8.68
C VAL A 33 6.47 19.22 9.27
N GLY A 34 7.65 19.32 8.66
CA GLY A 34 8.77 20.15 9.09
C GLY A 34 9.71 19.46 10.08
N GLU A 35 9.35 18.28 10.60
CA GLU A 35 10.22 17.49 11.48
C GLU A 35 11.07 16.50 10.67
N THR A 36 12.19 16.08 11.27
CA THR A 36 13.10 15.08 10.71
C THR A 36 13.08 13.81 11.55
N TYR A 37 12.97 12.67 10.87
CA TYR A 37 12.96 11.35 11.50
C TYR A 37 14.03 10.46 10.90
N SER A 38 14.74 9.70 11.74
CA SER A 38 15.59 8.63 11.25
C SER A 38 14.71 7.45 10.85
N VAL A 39 14.86 7.03 9.60
CA VAL A 39 14.09 5.97 8.95
C VAL A 39 15.02 4.91 8.40
N LYS A 40 14.54 3.66 8.36
CA LYS A 40 15.29 2.55 7.78
C LYS A 40 14.38 1.74 6.87
N PHE A 41 14.88 1.44 5.67
CA PHE A 41 14.19 0.65 4.67
C PHE A 41 14.57 -0.83 4.75
N GLU A 42 13.68 -1.72 4.30
CA GLU A 42 13.99 -3.14 4.15
C GLU A 42 14.89 -3.40 2.93
N ASN A 43 15.47 -4.60 2.85
CA ASN A 43 16.37 -4.97 1.75
C ASN A 43 15.67 -4.98 0.38
N ASN A 44 14.34 -5.11 0.35
CA ASN A 44 13.53 -5.05 -0.87
C ASN A 44 13.44 -3.62 -1.45
N GLU A 45 14.00 -2.62 -0.76
CA GLU A 45 14.03 -1.21 -1.14
C GLU A 45 15.49 -0.70 -1.25
N ASP A 46 16.47 -1.58 -1.53
CA ASP A 46 17.90 -1.20 -1.60
C ASP A 46 18.26 -0.24 -2.75
N PHE A 47 17.30 0.02 -3.65
CA PHE A 47 17.40 1.00 -4.72
C PHE A 47 17.13 2.44 -4.24
N VAL A 48 16.70 2.63 -2.99
CA VAL A 48 16.44 3.95 -2.41
C VAL A 48 17.70 4.80 -2.35
N GLN A 49 17.57 6.08 -2.71
CA GLN A 49 18.66 7.05 -2.71
C GLN A 49 18.21 8.34 -2.02
N GLU A 50 19.20 9.17 -1.65
CA GLU A 50 18.93 10.52 -1.16
C GLU A 50 18.16 11.35 -2.19
N GLY A 51 17.28 12.22 -1.72
CA GLY A 51 16.43 13.04 -2.59
C GLY A 51 14.97 13.03 -2.17
N HIS A 52 14.09 13.38 -3.10
CA HIS A 52 12.65 13.37 -2.85
C HIS A 52 12.12 11.94 -2.86
N ALA A 53 11.39 11.58 -1.81
CA ALA A 53 10.76 10.27 -1.68
C ALA A 53 9.29 10.41 -1.32
N ARG A 54 8.51 9.39 -1.69
CA ARG A 54 7.13 9.21 -1.25
C ARG A 54 7.01 7.85 -0.61
N ILE A 55 6.63 7.84 0.65
CA ILE A 55 6.61 6.64 1.46
C ILE A 55 5.18 6.35 1.87
N LEU A 56 4.77 5.10 1.73
CA LEU A 56 3.50 4.63 2.29
C LEU A 56 3.65 4.54 3.81
N TRP A 57 2.81 5.29 4.51
CA TRP A 57 2.61 5.15 5.95
C TRP A 57 1.30 4.40 6.19
N GLN A 58 1.38 3.33 6.96
CA GLN A 58 0.24 2.52 7.36
C GLN A 58 0.06 2.64 8.88
N PRO A 59 -1.17 2.52 9.40
CA PRO A 59 -1.37 2.36 10.82
C PRO A 59 -0.61 1.11 11.34
N PRO A 60 -0.22 1.07 12.62
CA PRO A 60 0.75 0.07 13.10
C PRO A 60 0.35 -1.39 12.93
N HIS A 61 -0.94 -1.72 13.00
CA HIS A 61 -1.40 -3.08 12.75
C HIS A 61 -1.21 -3.47 11.28
N SER A 62 -1.63 -2.61 10.35
CA SER A 62 -1.40 -2.81 8.92
C SER A 62 0.08 -2.74 8.51
N GLU A 63 0.91 -1.96 9.19
CA GLU A 63 2.36 -1.96 8.98
C GLU A 63 2.96 -3.33 9.33
N LEU A 64 2.50 -3.94 10.43
CA LEU A 64 3.00 -5.24 10.90
C LEU A 64 2.44 -6.44 10.10
N ASN A 65 1.12 -6.45 9.85
CA ASN A 65 0.41 -7.63 9.32
C ASN A 65 -0.09 -7.44 7.87
N GLY A 66 -0.08 -6.20 7.38
CA GLY A 66 -0.71 -5.79 6.12
C GLY A 66 -2.22 -5.56 6.26
N TRP A 67 -2.80 -4.77 5.34
CA TRP A 67 -4.24 -4.44 5.35
C TRP A 67 -5.18 -5.65 5.25
N SER A 68 -4.69 -6.77 4.71
CA SER A 68 -5.48 -7.99 4.57
C SER A 68 -5.77 -8.70 5.89
N ASP A 69 -5.04 -8.37 6.95
CA ASP A 69 -5.27 -8.95 8.27
C ASP A 69 -6.29 -8.11 9.05
N LYS A 70 -7.56 -8.53 9.03
CA LYS A 70 -8.69 -8.08 9.85
C LYS A 70 -9.08 -6.59 9.81
N ARG A 71 -8.24 -5.68 9.32
CA ARG A 71 -8.43 -4.22 9.40
C ARG A 71 -8.23 -3.51 8.06
N PRO A 72 -8.88 -3.96 6.96
CA PRO A 72 -8.71 -3.34 5.65
C PRO A 72 -9.16 -1.86 5.59
N THR A 73 -10.05 -1.40 6.47
CA THR A 73 -10.43 0.02 6.58
C THR A 73 -9.30 0.94 7.06
N GLU A 74 -8.20 0.39 7.60
CA GLU A 74 -6.98 1.17 7.86
C GLU A 74 -6.39 1.79 6.58
N ILE A 75 -6.76 1.31 5.38
CA ILE A 75 -6.47 1.98 4.10
C ILE A 75 -6.99 3.43 4.08
N LEU A 76 -8.17 3.70 4.65
CA LEU A 76 -8.73 5.07 4.75
C LEU A 76 -7.93 5.96 5.70
N LYS A 77 -7.12 5.34 6.57
CA LYS A 77 -6.29 5.97 7.59
C LYS A 77 -4.81 5.92 7.24
N SER A 78 -4.45 5.35 6.08
CA SER A 78 -3.09 5.36 5.54
C SER A 78 -2.76 6.68 4.86
N TYR A 79 -1.48 7.03 4.86
CA TYR A 79 -0.97 8.28 4.31
C TYR A 79 0.18 8.01 3.36
N VAL A 80 0.37 8.92 2.44
CA VAL A 80 1.62 9.06 1.70
C VAL A 80 2.38 10.22 2.32
N ILE A 81 3.57 9.92 2.82
CA ILE A 81 4.48 10.89 3.38
C ILE A 81 5.42 11.34 2.27
N GLU A 82 5.36 12.60 1.90
CA GLU A 82 6.32 13.20 0.98
C GLU A 82 7.44 13.85 1.79
N GLY A 83 8.67 13.54 1.46
CA GLY A 83 9.82 14.06 2.18
C GLY A 83 11.10 14.08 1.39
N LYS A 84 12.15 14.53 2.05
CA LYS A 84 13.51 14.53 1.52
C LYS A 84 14.41 13.63 2.37
N LEU A 85 14.93 12.57 1.77
CA LEU A 85 15.92 11.66 2.35
C LEU A 85 17.32 12.29 2.26
N LYS A 86 18.07 12.23 3.35
CA LYS A 86 19.42 12.78 3.53
C LYS A 86 20.25 11.87 4.42
N ASN A 87 21.56 12.09 4.44
CA ASN A 87 22.50 11.47 5.38
C ASN A 87 22.41 9.94 5.34
N SER A 88 22.51 9.35 4.15
CA SER A 88 22.49 7.89 4.02
C SER A 88 23.57 7.24 4.91
N SER A 89 23.20 6.21 5.67
CA SER A 89 24.14 5.43 6.47
C SER A 89 25.12 4.64 5.61
N GLU A 90 26.20 4.13 6.21
CA GLU A 90 27.16 3.25 5.53
C GLU A 90 26.52 1.97 4.95
N SER A 91 25.40 1.51 5.54
CA SER A 91 24.63 0.37 5.02
C SER A 91 23.72 0.72 3.84
N GLY A 92 23.53 2.00 3.52
CA GLY A 92 22.71 2.48 2.40
C GLY A 92 21.19 2.42 2.59
N LEU A 93 20.71 1.87 3.70
CA LEU A 93 19.27 1.65 3.96
C LEU A 93 18.68 2.56 5.05
N ALA A 94 19.51 3.29 5.78
CA ALA A 94 19.04 4.23 6.80
C ALA A 94 19.32 5.67 6.38
N PHE A 95 18.35 6.54 6.64
CA PHE A 95 18.35 7.94 6.21
C PHE A 95 17.70 8.83 7.27
N ASP A 96 17.98 10.12 7.18
CA ASP A 96 17.18 11.16 7.81
C ASP A 96 16.11 11.64 6.81
N LEU A 97 14.84 11.46 7.16
CA LEU A 97 13.68 11.93 6.39
C LEU A 97 13.18 13.26 6.95
N GLU A 98 13.36 14.34 6.19
CA GLU A 98 12.63 15.60 6.42
C GLU A 98 11.22 15.49 5.84
N VAL A 99 10.19 15.58 6.69
CA VAL A 99 8.79 15.46 6.26
C VAL A 99 8.32 16.77 5.67
N LEU A 100 8.01 16.78 4.38
CA LEU A 100 7.54 17.97 3.66
C LEU A 100 6.02 18.04 3.60
N ASN A 101 5.36 16.89 3.50
CA ASN A 101 3.92 16.82 3.40
C ASN A 101 3.37 15.45 3.85
N ARG A 102 2.10 15.41 4.22
CA ARG A 102 1.35 14.18 4.50
C ARG A 102 -0.04 14.28 3.88
N ILE A 103 -0.38 13.33 3.03
CA ILE A 103 -1.67 13.31 2.32
C ILE A 103 -2.28 11.93 2.51
N LYS A 104 -3.58 11.84 2.79
CA LYS A 104 -4.24 10.52 2.90
C LYS A 104 -4.09 9.75 1.59
N LEU A 105 -3.87 8.44 1.68
CA LEU A 105 -3.68 7.57 0.51
C LEU A 105 -4.85 7.72 -0.48
N VAL A 106 -6.08 7.71 0.02
CA VAL A 106 -7.29 7.85 -0.81
C VAL A 106 -7.47 9.23 -1.44
N ASP A 107 -6.89 10.28 -0.84
CA ASP A 107 -6.93 11.63 -1.42
C ASP A 107 -6.02 11.72 -2.65
N TYR A 108 -4.95 10.90 -2.70
CA TYR A 108 -4.06 10.83 -3.85
C TYR A 108 -4.74 10.27 -5.09
N PHE A 109 -5.69 9.34 -4.94
CA PHE A 109 -6.41 8.72 -6.06
C PHE A 109 -7.14 9.77 -6.92
N ASN A 110 -7.56 10.88 -6.32
CA ASN A 110 -8.22 11.98 -7.01
C ASN A 110 -7.26 13.01 -7.60
N ARG A 111 -5.98 13.00 -7.21
CA ARG A 111 -4.96 13.97 -7.64
C ARG A 111 -4.15 13.51 -8.85
N ILE A 112 -4.23 12.23 -9.20
CA ILE A 112 -3.47 11.63 -10.28
C ILE A 112 -4.26 11.67 -11.59
N ASP A 113 -3.57 12.08 -12.66
CA ASP A 113 -4.10 12.02 -14.02
C ASP A 113 -4.24 10.58 -14.51
N GLU A 114 -5.22 10.36 -15.37
CA GLU A 114 -5.47 9.04 -15.95
C GLU A 114 -4.26 8.52 -16.74
N GLU A 115 -3.90 7.27 -16.48
CA GLU A 115 -2.86 6.53 -17.18
C GLU A 115 -3.44 5.67 -18.29
N LYS A 116 -2.67 5.51 -19.37
CA LYS A 116 -3.01 4.63 -20.49
C LYS A 116 -2.31 3.27 -20.43
N ARG A 117 -1.29 3.15 -19.59
CA ARG A 117 -0.50 1.92 -19.43
C ARG A 117 -0.91 1.22 -18.17
N SER A 118 -1.10 -0.10 -18.27
CA SER A 118 -1.40 -0.93 -17.11
C SER A 118 -0.25 -0.86 -16.09
N PRO A 119 -0.55 -0.60 -14.81
CA PRO A 119 0.42 -0.62 -13.72
C PRO A 119 0.59 -2.02 -13.11
N LEU A 120 -0.13 -3.03 -13.62
CA LEU A 120 -0.09 -4.39 -13.11
C LEU A 120 1.21 -5.08 -13.50
N SER A 121 1.65 -6.04 -12.68
CA SER A 121 2.80 -6.88 -12.99
C SER A 121 2.45 -7.96 -14.01
N TYR A 122 3.44 -8.29 -14.85
CA TYR A 122 3.36 -9.34 -15.86
C TYR A 122 4.50 -10.33 -15.68
N VAL A 123 4.20 -11.63 -15.79
CA VAL A 123 5.18 -12.71 -15.70
C VAL A 123 5.40 -13.31 -17.09
N GLY A 124 6.66 -13.39 -17.52
CA GLY A 124 7.05 -14.04 -18.76
C GLY A 124 6.73 -15.54 -18.76
N GLN A 125 6.26 -16.06 -19.89
CA GLN A 125 5.93 -17.46 -20.09
C GLN A 125 6.99 -18.16 -20.95
N SER A 126 7.04 -19.50 -20.90
CA SER A 126 8.03 -20.30 -21.64
C SER A 126 7.88 -20.21 -23.17
N ASP A 127 6.70 -19.81 -23.66
CA ASP A 127 6.41 -19.56 -25.07
C ASP A 127 6.80 -18.14 -25.53
N GLY A 128 7.41 -17.35 -24.65
CA GLY A 128 7.81 -15.96 -24.92
C GLY A 128 6.70 -14.93 -24.75
N THR A 129 5.49 -15.33 -24.38
CA THR A 129 4.40 -14.40 -24.04
C THR A 129 4.53 -13.90 -22.60
N SER A 130 3.67 -12.96 -22.20
CA SER A 130 3.54 -12.55 -20.80
C SER A 130 2.09 -12.63 -20.36
N LYS A 131 1.88 -12.92 -19.08
CA LYS A 131 0.55 -12.95 -18.47
C LYS A 131 0.49 -12.01 -17.28
N ILE A 132 -0.69 -11.45 -17.01
CA ILE A 132 -0.91 -10.65 -15.80
C ILE A 132 -0.75 -11.56 -14.59
N GLN A 133 0.10 -11.19 -13.63
CA GLN A 133 0.43 -12.05 -12.50
C GLN A 133 -0.81 -12.47 -11.66
N TRP A 134 -1.79 -11.56 -11.56
CA TRP A 134 -3.09 -11.82 -10.94
C TRP A 134 -3.90 -12.99 -11.53
N GLN A 135 -3.56 -13.48 -12.74
CA GLN A 135 -4.25 -14.63 -13.34
C GLN A 135 -4.06 -15.93 -12.54
N ASP A 136 -2.90 -16.11 -11.91
CA ASP A 136 -2.55 -17.31 -11.14
C ASP A 136 -2.55 -17.08 -9.63
N ALA A 137 -2.92 -15.88 -9.20
CA ALA A 137 -3.00 -15.52 -7.80
C ALA A 137 -3.97 -16.44 -7.04
N ARG A 138 -3.59 -16.79 -5.82
CA ARG A 138 -4.30 -17.68 -4.90
C ARG A 138 -4.62 -16.96 -3.61
N ARG A 139 -5.50 -17.57 -2.82
CA ARG A 139 -5.94 -17.04 -1.52
C ARG A 139 -6.42 -15.59 -1.64
N ILE A 140 -7.23 -15.32 -2.66
CA ILE A 140 -7.69 -13.96 -2.92
C ILE A 140 -8.65 -13.54 -1.80
N LEU A 141 -8.32 -12.44 -1.16
CA LEU A 141 -9.10 -11.80 -0.12
C LEU A 141 -9.67 -10.49 -0.65
N LYS A 142 -10.88 -10.13 -0.21
CA LYS A 142 -11.54 -8.87 -0.57
C LYS A 142 -12.15 -8.15 0.62
N ALA A 143 -12.07 -6.83 0.61
CA ALA A 143 -12.77 -5.98 1.54
C ALA A 143 -13.42 -4.79 0.82
N LYS A 144 -14.58 -4.36 1.31
CA LYS A 144 -15.19 -3.08 0.94
C LYS A 144 -14.62 -2.02 1.87
N VAL A 145 -14.04 -0.96 1.31
CA VAL A 145 -13.38 0.09 2.11
C VAL A 145 -13.83 1.45 1.61
N GLY A 146 -14.82 2.03 2.29
CA GLY A 146 -15.54 3.21 1.79
C GLY A 146 -16.06 2.97 0.37
N ASP A 147 -15.73 3.86 -0.56
CA ASP A 147 -16.11 3.74 -1.98
C ASP A 147 -15.27 2.73 -2.78
N TYR A 148 -14.24 2.14 -2.17
CA TYR A 148 -13.27 1.28 -2.83
C TYR A 148 -13.49 -0.21 -2.54
N ILE A 149 -12.85 -1.06 -3.35
CA ILE A 149 -12.65 -2.48 -3.06
C ILE A 149 -11.15 -2.71 -2.96
N TYR A 150 -10.72 -3.28 -1.84
CA TYR A 150 -9.37 -3.79 -1.67
C TYR A 150 -9.33 -5.28 -2.03
N LEU A 151 -8.32 -5.69 -2.79
CA LEU A 151 -8.00 -7.09 -3.02
C LEU A 151 -6.57 -7.37 -2.60
N SER A 152 -6.37 -8.51 -1.95
CA SER A 152 -5.07 -9.10 -1.65
C SER A 152 -5.01 -10.52 -2.19
N GLY A 153 -3.85 -10.97 -2.62
CA GLY A 153 -3.63 -12.33 -3.07
C GLY A 153 -2.15 -12.65 -3.10
N SER A 154 -1.81 -13.88 -3.47
CA SER A 154 -0.41 -14.25 -3.68
C SER A 154 -0.21 -15.16 -4.87
N ASP A 155 0.90 -14.97 -5.57
CA ASP A 155 1.43 -15.89 -6.57
C ASP A 155 2.81 -16.34 -6.12
N ASN A 156 2.92 -17.59 -5.67
CA ASN A 156 4.12 -18.13 -5.02
C ASN A 156 4.60 -17.24 -3.85
N GLU A 157 5.82 -16.73 -3.94
CA GLU A 157 6.49 -15.86 -2.96
C GLU A 157 6.20 -14.37 -3.18
N THR A 158 5.28 -14.05 -4.10
CA THR A 158 4.86 -12.67 -4.38
C THR A 158 3.49 -12.39 -3.78
N ARG A 159 3.42 -11.41 -2.89
CA ARG A 159 2.15 -10.83 -2.44
C ARG A 159 1.70 -9.77 -3.43
N LEU A 160 0.41 -9.75 -3.75
CA LEU A 160 -0.20 -8.82 -4.69
C LEU A 160 -1.32 -8.07 -3.98
N GLU A 161 -1.37 -6.76 -4.17
CA GLU A 161 -2.44 -5.93 -3.62
C GLU A 161 -2.93 -4.91 -4.63
N VAL A 162 -4.25 -4.70 -4.66
CA VAL A 162 -4.86 -3.62 -5.43
C VAL A 162 -5.97 -2.92 -4.68
N ILE A 163 -6.17 -1.63 -4.99
CA ILE A 163 -7.35 -0.87 -4.57
C ILE A 163 -8.09 -0.40 -5.83
N LEU A 164 -9.37 -0.75 -5.90
CA LEU A 164 -10.24 -0.59 -7.06
C LEU A 164 -11.44 0.29 -6.72
N SER A 165 -12.03 0.93 -7.74
CA SER A 165 -13.38 1.53 -7.65
C SER A 165 -14.18 1.20 -8.90
N TYR A 166 -15.51 1.18 -8.77
CA TYR A 166 -16.42 1.00 -9.90
C TYR A 166 -16.93 2.34 -10.40
N ARG A 167 -17.00 2.51 -11.73
CA ARG A 167 -17.72 3.59 -12.39
C ARG A 167 -18.59 3.01 -13.50
N GLY A 168 -19.85 2.71 -13.17
CA GLY A 168 -20.72 1.91 -14.02
C GLY A 168 -20.11 0.53 -14.24
N ASP A 169 -19.94 0.13 -15.50
CA ASP A 169 -19.35 -1.15 -15.87
C ASP A 169 -17.82 -1.16 -15.83
N SER A 170 -17.17 0.00 -15.71
CA SER A 170 -15.72 0.12 -15.68
C SER A 170 -15.15 -0.03 -14.27
N ILE A 171 -13.97 -0.63 -14.18
CA ILE A 171 -13.17 -0.69 -12.95
C ILE A 171 -11.97 0.23 -13.11
N CYS A 172 -11.77 1.13 -12.16
CA CYS A 172 -10.58 1.98 -12.05
C CYS A 172 -9.67 1.44 -10.95
N LEU A 173 -8.42 1.18 -11.31
CA LEU A 173 -7.31 0.80 -10.43
C LEU A 173 -6.62 2.06 -9.91
N HIS A 174 -6.51 2.15 -8.59
CA HIS A 174 -5.98 3.32 -7.87
C HIS A 174 -4.65 3.06 -7.17
N TYR A 175 -4.42 1.81 -6.77
CA TYR A 175 -3.22 1.35 -6.11
C TYR A 175 -2.89 -0.05 -6.61
N SER A 176 -1.62 -0.32 -6.87
CA SER A 176 -1.11 -1.64 -7.28
C SER A 176 0.22 -1.88 -6.60
N ALA A 177 0.32 -2.97 -5.83
CA ALA A 177 1.56 -3.42 -5.22
C ALA A 177 1.89 -4.84 -5.65
N THR A 178 3.14 -5.03 -6.06
CA THR A 178 3.75 -6.34 -6.34
C THR A 178 4.93 -6.49 -5.39
N LEU A 179 4.80 -7.40 -4.43
CA LEU A 179 5.71 -7.52 -3.29
C LEU A 179 6.39 -8.90 -3.31
N PRO A 180 7.35 -9.14 -4.22
CA PRO A 180 8.08 -10.39 -4.30
C PRO A 180 9.11 -10.47 -3.16
N VAL A 181 9.13 -11.56 -2.41
CA VAL A 181 10.20 -11.82 -1.42
C VAL A 181 11.19 -12.80 -2.04
N PRO A 182 12.52 -12.51 -2.08
CA PRO A 182 13.24 -11.38 -1.49
C PRO A 182 13.61 -10.25 -2.49
N SER A 183 12.81 -10.00 -3.53
CA SER A 183 13.14 -9.06 -4.61
C SER A 183 12.50 -7.67 -4.42
N PHE A 184 12.72 -6.74 -5.34
CA PHE A 184 12.26 -5.35 -5.15
C PHE A 184 10.75 -5.24 -5.15
N TYR A 185 10.25 -4.43 -4.21
CA TYR A 185 8.84 -4.10 -4.16
C TYR A 185 8.51 -3.06 -5.23
N GLU A 186 7.39 -3.27 -5.91
CA GLU A 186 6.84 -2.31 -6.86
C GLU A 186 5.46 -1.87 -6.39
N THR A 187 5.39 -0.68 -5.81
CA THR A 187 4.14 -0.06 -5.37
C THR A 187 3.86 1.22 -6.13
N LYS A 188 2.67 1.32 -6.71
CA LYS A 188 2.23 2.47 -7.51
C LYS A 188 0.85 2.95 -7.08
N ILE A 189 0.71 4.26 -6.89
CA ILE A 189 -0.58 4.94 -6.97
C ILE A 189 -0.80 5.34 -8.43
N THR A 190 -1.99 5.06 -8.95
CA THR A 190 -2.32 5.30 -10.35
C THR A 190 -3.78 5.69 -10.49
N LYS A 191 -4.19 6.03 -11.70
CA LYS A 191 -5.59 6.12 -12.08
C LYS A 191 -5.72 5.47 -13.44
N TYR A 192 -6.00 4.17 -13.44
CA TYR A 192 -6.00 3.36 -14.66
C TYR A 192 -7.32 2.62 -14.79
N TYR A 193 -8.05 2.84 -15.88
CA TYR A 193 -9.24 2.04 -16.19
C TYR A 193 -8.80 0.75 -16.86
N LEU A 194 -9.19 -0.38 -16.25
CA LEU A 194 -8.84 -1.70 -16.74
C LEU A 194 -9.30 -1.91 -18.18
N ASP A 195 -8.43 -2.48 -19.01
CA ASP A 195 -8.82 -2.90 -20.36
C ASP A 195 -9.79 -4.09 -20.32
N ASN A 196 -10.28 -4.54 -21.48
CA ASN A 196 -11.27 -5.61 -21.52
C ASN A 196 -10.78 -6.93 -20.90
N ASN A 197 -9.50 -7.27 -21.07
CA ASN A 197 -8.93 -8.52 -20.56
C ASN A 197 -8.75 -8.44 -19.04
N GLU A 198 -8.21 -7.31 -18.56
CA GLU A 198 -8.02 -7.03 -17.14
C GLU A 198 -9.36 -6.90 -16.42
N LEU A 199 -10.35 -6.25 -17.03
CA LEU A 199 -11.70 -6.10 -16.47
C LEU A 199 -12.35 -7.46 -16.25
N GLN A 200 -12.26 -8.37 -17.22
CA GLN A 200 -12.79 -9.73 -17.09
C GLN A 200 -12.07 -10.50 -15.97
N LEU A 201 -10.75 -10.40 -15.91
CA LEU A 201 -9.94 -11.00 -14.86
C LEU A 201 -10.36 -10.50 -13.48
N PHE A 202 -10.41 -9.18 -13.27
CA PHE A 202 -10.71 -8.59 -11.97
C PHE A 202 -12.17 -8.78 -11.56
N ARG A 203 -13.13 -8.82 -12.49
CA ARG A 203 -14.51 -9.22 -12.16
C ARG A 203 -14.58 -10.63 -11.60
N ARG A 204 -13.85 -11.57 -12.21
CA ARG A 204 -13.73 -12.94 -11.70
C ARG A 204 -13.06 -12.97 -10.32
N LEU A 205 -11.92 -12.29 -10.15
CA LEU A 205 -11.22 -12.22 -8.86
C LEU A 205 -12.09 -11.63 -7.76
N VAL A 206 -12.78 -10.51 -8.01
CA VAL A 206 -13.69 -9.89 -7.04
C VAL A 206 -14.85 -10.83 -6.70
N SER A 207 -15.41 -11.54 -7.68
CA SER A 207 -16.47 -12.52 -7.46
C SER A 207 -16.01 -13.64 -6.53
N ASP A 208 -14.86 -14.24 -6.85
CA ASP A 208 -14.39 -15.49 -6.23
C ASP A 208 -13.61 -15.26 -4.92
N ALA A 209 -13.21 -14.03 -4.63
CA ALA A 209 -12.43 -13.70 -3.43
C ALA A 209 -13.22 -13.90 -2.13
N THR A 210 -12.53 -14.42 -1.12
CA THR A 210 -13.02 -14.56 0.25
C THR A 210 -13.13 -13.18 0.90
N HIS A 211 -14.23 -12.92 1.59
CA HIS A 211 -14.41 -11.66 2.30
C HIS A 211 -13.52 -11.58 3.54
N ILE A 212 -12.92 -10.41 3.78
CA ILE A 212 -12.31 -10.05 5.06
C ILE A 212 -13.38 -9.32 5.87
N ASP A 213 -13.73 -9.88 7.02
CA ASP A 213 -14.57 -9.19 8.00
C ASP A 213 -13.71 -8.13 8.71
N ASP A 214 -14.10 -6.86 8.58
CA ASP A 214 -13.36 -5.77 9.20
C ASP A 214 -13.73 -5.63 10.67
N GLU A 215 -12.80 -5.93 11.56
CA GLU A 215 -13.01 -5.84 13.01
C GLU A 215 -12.94 -4.40 13.55
N SER A 216 -12.61 -3.42 12.69
CA SER A 216 -12.31 -2.03 13.07
C SER A 216 -13.33 -0.98 12.60
N ASP A 217 -14.22 -1.30 11.66
CA ASP A 217 -15.13 -0.32 11.02
C ASP A 217 -16.25 0.19 11.95
N ASP A 218 -16.79 -0.66 12.83
CA ASP A 218 -18.05 -0.35 13.53
C ASP A 218 -17.95 0.59 14.75
N MET A 219 -16.74 0.94 15.23
CA MET A 219 -16.58 1.53 16.57
C MET A 219 -15.63 2.74 16.66
N LEU A 220 -14.91 3.10 15.59
CA LEU A 220 -13.86 4.11 15.66
C LEU A 220 -14.24 5.43 15.00
N MET A 221 -13.87 6.54 15.65
CA MET A 221 -13.93 7.86 15.00
C MET A 221 -12.90 7.97 13.87
N GLU A 222 -13.12 8.88 12.91
CA GLU A 222 -12.27 9.06 11.73
C GLU A 222 -10.77 9.22 12.06
N LYS A 223 -10.45 9.84 13.21
CA LYS A 223 -9.10 10.14 13.66
C LYS A 223 -8.53 9.10 14.62
N GLN A 224 -9.20 7.98 14.84
CA GLN A 224 -8.78 6.97 15.82
C GLN A 224 -8.40 5.66 15.13
N ILE A 225 -7.44 4.96 15.72
CA ILE A 225 -7.02 3.61 15.30
C ILE A 225 -6.82 2.71 16.51
N TYR A 226 -6.91 1.40 16.30
CA TYR A 226 -6.49 0.40 17.28
C TYR A 226 -4.97 0.19 17.19
N GLY A 227 -4.36 -0.22 18.29
CA GLY A 227 -2.95 -0.64 18.30
C GLY A 227 -2.68 -1.93 17.53
N ALA A 228 -1.40 -2.17 17.24
CA ALA A 228 -0.88 -3.39 16.66
C ALA A 228 -1.17 -4.61 17.55
N GLU A 229 -1.43 -5.74 16.90
CA GLU A 229 -1.62 -7.04 17.55
C GLU A 229 -0.65 -8.03 16.91
N TYR A 230 0.11 -8.75 17.74
CA TYR A 230 0.97 -9.84 17.28
C TYR A 230 0.15 -11.10 17.04
N TRP A 231 0.44 -11.77 15.93
CA TRP A 231 -0.08 -13.10 15.60
C TRP A 231 1.04 -14.05 15.21
#